data_AF-A0A7V9NRT1-F1
#
_entry.id   AF-A0A7V9NRT1-F1
#
_cell.length_a   1.000
_cell.length_b   1.000
_cell.length_c   1.000
_cell.angle_alpha   90.00
_cell.angle_beta   90.00
_cell.angle_gamma   90.00
#
_symmetry.space_group_name_H-M   'P 1'
#
loop_
_entity.id
_entity.type
_entity.pdbx_description
1 polymer ?
#
loop_
_entity_poly.entity_id
_entity_poly.type
_entity_poly.pdbx_seq_one_letter_code
_entity_poly.pdbx_strand_id
1 'polypeptide(L)' 'MRHLGVRRQAILLLGGDKSGEWNTWYRWAGPMADRLYDDYLTELRAEGVI' A
#
# COMPACT_ATOMS: atom_id res chain seq x y z
N MET A 1 21.36 25.23 7.84
CA MET A 1 21.32 23.94 7.12
C MET A 1 19.98 23.29 7.43
N ARG A 2 19.08 23.14 6.44
CA ARG A 2 17.84 22.37 6.63
C ARG A 2 18.13 20.93 6.24
N HIS A 3 18.10 20.01 7.20
CA HIS A 3 18.02 18.59 6.89
C HIS A 3 16.64 18.34 6.29
N LEU A 4 16.57 18.10 4.98
CA LEU A 4 15.41 17.50 4.34
C LEU A 4 15.35 16.05 4.81
N GLY A 5 14.79 15.82 5.99
CA GLY A 5 14.59 14.47 6.51
C GLY A 5 13.65 13.70 5.58
N VAL A 6 14.04 12.49 5.18
CA VAL A 6 13.19 11.61 4.37
C VAL A 6 11.90 11.35 5.15
N ARG A 7 10.75 11.79 4.62
CA ARG A 7 9.44 11.41 5.16
C ARG A 7 9.29 9.90 4.94
N ARG A 8 9.30 9.14 6.04
CA ARG A 8 9.04 7.69 6.03
C ARG A 8 7.63 7.45 6.49
N GLN A 9 6.84 6.74 5.68
CA GLN A 9 5.47 6.36 5.98
C GLN A 9 5.29 4.89 5.62
N ALA A 10 4.60 4.15 6.47
CA ALA A 10 4.13 2.80 6.17
C ALA A 10 2.62 2.86 5.95
N ILE A 11 2.14 2.08 4.98
CA ILE A 11 0.72 1.91 4.70
C ILE A 11 0.38 0.42 4.74
N LEU A 12 -0.74 0.08 5.35
CA LEU A 12 -1.28 -1.28 5.34
C LEU A 12 -2.40 -1.33 4.31
N LEU A 13 -2.15 -1.97 3.17
CA LEU A 13 -3.11 -2.08 2.09
C LEU A 13 -4.09 -3.24 2.30
N LEU A 14 -3.60 -4.37 2.81
CA LEU A 14 -4.42 -5.57 2.98
C LEU A 14 -3.88 -6.46 4.12
N GLY A 15 -4.79 -6.96 4.94
CA GLY A 15 -4.52 -7.89 6.03
C GLY A 15 -5.62 -8.96 6.13
N GLY A 16 -5.30 -10.10 6.73
CA GLY A 16 -6.24 -11.21 6.90
C GLY A 16 -5.55 -12.46 7.42
N ASP A 17 -6.35 -13.46 7.79
CA ASP A 17 -5.83 -14.78 8.16
C ASP A 17 -5.31 -15.51 6.91
N LYS A 18 -4.09 -16.04 7.02
CA LYS A 18 -3.36 -16.72 5.96
C LYS A 18 -3.07 -18.17 6.32
N SER A 19 -3.48 -18.60 7.50
CA SER A 19 -3.15 -19.92 8.05
C SER A 19 -3.66 -21.02 7.13
N GLY A 20 -2.76 -21.91 6.71
CA GLY A 20 -3.08 -23.02 5.80
C GLY A 20 -3.26 -22.65 4.32
N GLU A 21 -3.42 -21.37 3.97
CA GLU A 21 -3.84 -20.96 2.61
C GLU A 21 -2.92 -19.91 1.97
N TRP A 22 -1.65 -19.81 2.40
CA TRP A 22 -0.67 -18.82 1.93
C TRP A 22 -0.63 -18.67 0.40
N ASN A 23 -0.52 -19.79 -0.33
CA ASN A 23 -0.47 -19.77 -1.80
C ASN A 23 -1.76 -19.25 -2.42
N THR A 24 -2.92 -19.60 -1.86
CA THR A 24 -4.22 -19.11 -2.33
C THR A 24 -4.40 -17.64 -2.01
N TRP A 25 -3.98 -17.23 -0.82
CA TRP A 25 -4.06 -15.85 -0.37
C TRP A 25 -3.31 -14.91 -1.31
N TYR A 26 -2.03 -15.17 -1.60
CA TYR A 26 -1.23 -14.28 -2.46
C TYR A 26 -1.76 -14.14 -3.90
N ARG A 27 -2.41 -15.18 -4.45
CA ARG A 27 -2.95 -15.13 -5.83
C ARG A 27 -3.97 -14.00 -6.02
N TRP A 28 -4.78 -13.70 -5.00
CA TRP A 28 -5.76 -12.62 -5.07
C TRP A 28 -5.31 -11.37 -4.29
N ALA A 29 -4.59 -11.56 -3.18
CA ALA A 29 -4.18 -10.49 -2.28
C ALA A 29 -3.15 -9.56 -2.92
N GLY A 30 -2.22 -10.09 -3.73
CA GLY A 30 -1.24 -9.28 -4.46
C GLY A 30 -1.92 -8.30 -5.41
N PRO A 31 -2.69 -8.78 -6.41
CA PRO A 31 -3.42 -7.91 -7.33
C PRO A 31 -4.39 -6.93 -6.65
N MET A 32 -5.01 -7.33 -5.54
CA MET A 32 -5.87 -6.43 -4.76
C MET A 32 -5.06 -5.31 -4.09
N ALA A 33 -3.92 -5.64 -3.48
CA ALA A 33 -3.04 -4.65 -2.87
C ALA A 33 -2.49 -3.67 -3.91
N ASP A 34 -2.14 -4.15 -5.10
CA ASP A 34 -1.69 -3.28 -6.20
C ASP A 34 -2.76 -2.25 -6.58
N ARG A 35 -4.03 -2.68 -6.76
CA ARG A 35 -5.14 -1.75 -7.03
C ARG A 35 -5.33 -0.74 -5.91
N LEU A 36 -5.34 -1.19 -4.66
CA LEU A 36 -5.51 -0.30 -3.50
C LEU A 36 -4.37 0.74 -3.40
N TYR A 37 -3.17 0.36 -3.83
CA TYR A 37 -2.04 1.30 -3.89
C TYR A 37 -2.21 2.33 -4.99
N ASP A 38 -2.66 1.93 -6.18
CA ASP A 38 -2.93 2.85 -7.30
C ASP A 38 -4.03 3.87 -6.94
N ASP A 39 -5.09 3.42 -6.26
CA ASP A 39 -6.16 4.28 -5.76
C ASP A 39 -5.61 5.28 -4.74
N TYR A 40 -4.81 4.82 -3.78
CA TYR A 40 -4.14 5.70 -2.80
C TYR A 40 -3.24 6.75 -3.46
N LEU A 41 -2.45 6.37 -4.47
CA LEU A 41 -1.62 7.32 -5.21
C LEU A 41 -2.46 8.34 -5.98
N THR A 42 -3.63 7.93 -6.48
CA THR A 42 -4.57 8.82 -7.16
C THR A 42 -5.14 9.85 -6.18
N GLU A 43 -5.51 9.44 -4.98
CA GLU A 43 -5.97 10.33 -3.91
C GLU A 43 -4.88 11.34 -3.52
N LEU A 44 -3.65 10.87 -3.25
CA LEU A 44 -2.54 11.76 -2.87
C LEU A 44 -2.23 12.82 -3.94
N ARG A 45 -2.32 12.45 -5.23
CA ARG A 45 -2.15 13.39 -6.35
C ARG A 45 -3.27 14.42 -6.39
N ALA A 46 -4.52 13.98 -6.20
CA ALA A 46 -5.67 14.88 -6.16
C ALA A 46 -5.59 15.87 -5.00
N GLU A 47 -5.05 15.45 -3.86
CA GLU A 47 -4.83 16.28 -2.67
C GLU A 47 -3.56 17.16 -2.75
N GLY A 48 -2.71 16.99 -3.77
CA GLY A 48 -1.46 17.72 -3.94
C GLY A 48 -0.38 17.36 -2.91
N VAL A 49 -0.47 16.15 -2.32
CA VAL A 49 0.48 15.63 -1.33
C VAL A 49 1.74 15.06 -1.99
N ILE A 50 1.62 14.64 -3.25
CA ILE A 50 2.71 14.17 -4.13
C ILE A 50 2.57 14.72 -5.55
#